data_AF-A0A7J4FBM4-F1
#
_entry.id   AF-A0A7J4FBM4-F1
#
_cell.length_a   1.000
_cell.length_b   1.000
_cell.length_c   1.000
_cell.angle_alpha   90.00
_cell.angle_beta   90.00
_cell.angle_gamma   90.00
#
_symmetry.space_group_name_H-M   'P 1'
#
loop_
_entity.id
_entity.type
_entity.pdbx_description
1 polymer ?
#
loop_
_entity_poly.entity_id
_entity_poly.type
_entity_poly.pdbx_seq_one_letter_code
_entity_poly.pdbx_strand_id
1 'polypeptide(L)'
;MKGSGNDGARGSEGNLMTAILRRIDRGLADLGGVARELGITQEELRERLNTLSLMGYIEVSDGHRYDPSSRACVACSLSRRCATSPPPDSGLRTYRLTEKGRHLASRSASPLDDR
;
A
#
# COMPACT_ATOMS: atom_id res chain seq x y z
N MET A 1 10.50 -28.77 -33.61
CA MET A 1 11.22 -28.83 -32.32
C MET A 1 11.08 -27.49 -31.62
N LYS A 2 10.64 -27.51 -30.34
CA LYS A 2 10.70 -26.43 -29.31
C LYS A 2 10.05 -25.09 -29.71
N GLY A 3 8.90 -24.66 -29.19
CA GLY A 3 8.50 -24.67 -27.77
C GLY A 3 9.33 -23.63 -27.00
N SER A 4 8.99 -22.34 -27.09
CA SER A 4 9.55 -21.28 -26.26
C SER A 4 8.41 -20.60 -25.50
N GLY A 5 8.44 -20.79 -24.18
CA GLY A 5 7.37 -20.51 -23.23
C GLY A 5 7.13 -19.03 -22.97
N ASN A 6 5.86 -18.69 -22.82
CA ASN A 6 5.33 -17.41 -22.36
C ASN A 6 5.12 -17.44 -20.82
N ASP A 7 6.11 -17.89 -20.06
CA ASP A 7 5.99 -18.10 -18.60
C ASP A 7 6.58 -16.96 -17.74
N GLY A 8 7.04 -15.85 -18.36
CA GLY A 8 7.75 -14.78 -17.65
C GLY A 8 6.88 -13.68 -17.01
N ALA A 9 5.69 -13.41 -17.53
CA ALA A 9 4.87 -12.27 -17.09
C ALA A 9 4.05 -12.57 -15.82
N ARG A 10 3.59 -13.81 -15.67
CA ARG A 10 2.70 -14.23 -14.56
C ARG A 10 3.40 -14.26 -13.20
N GLY A 11 4.72 -14.51 -13.17
CA GLY A 11 5.52 -14.51 -11.94
C GLY A 11 5.85 -13.09 -11.45
N SER A 12 6.07 -12.15 -12.36
CA SER A 12 6.44 -10.77 -12.02
C SER A 12 5.30 -10.02 -11.33
N GLU A 13 4.07 -10.22 -11.82
CA GLU A 13 2.89 -9.52 -11.29
C GLU A 13 2.47 -10.02 -9.90
N GLY A 14 2.54 -11.34 -9.65
CA GLY A 14 2.30 -11.91 -8.33
C GLY A 14 3.34 -11.46 -7.28
N ASN A 15 4.58 -11.29 -7.72
CA ASN A 15 5.65 -10.73 -6.88
C ASN A 15 5.43 -9.24 -6.58
N LEU A 16 4.97 -8.46 -7.56
CA LEU A 16 4.66 -7.04 -7.36
C LEU A 16 3.51 -6.82 -6.37
N MET A 17 2.40 -7.54 -6.54
CA MET A 17 1.25 -7.44 -5.61
C MET A 17 1.65 -7.79 -4.18
N THR A 18 2.45 -8.85 -4.03
CA THR A 18 3.04 -9.24 -2.75
C THR A 18 3.91 -8.13 -2.16
N ALA A 19 4.80 -7.55 -2.97
CA ALA A 19 5.71 -6.50 -2.53
C ALA A 19 4.95 -5.26 -2.04
N ILE A 20 3.87 -4.88 -2.73
CA ILE A 20 2.96 -3.81 -2.31
C ILE A 20 2.33 -4.14 -0.95
N LEU A 21 1.78 -5.35 -0.77
CA LEU A 21 1.16 -5.76 0.50
C LEU A 21 2.17 -5.72 1.66
N ARG A 22 3.41 -6.16 1.45
CA ARG A 22 4.47 -6.05 2.46
C ARG A 22 4.83 -4.62 2.80
N ARG A 23 4.79 -3.72 1.82
CA ARG A 23 5.07 -2.30 2.08
C ARG A 23 3.96 -1.67 2.92
N ILE A 24 2.70 -2.08 2.71
CA ILE A 24 1.56 -1.70 3.54
C ILE A 24 1.72 -2.22 4.98
N ASP A 25 2.12 -3.49 5.15
CA ASP A 25 2.38 -4.08 6.47
C ASP A 25 3.42 -3.28 7.28
N ARG A 26 4.47 -2.79 6.59
CA ARG A 26 5.54 -1.96 7.19
C ARG A 26 5.15 -0.48 7.36
N GLY A 27 3.96 -0.07 6.93
CA GLY A 27 3.55 1.33 6.90
C GLY A 27 3.85 2.00 5.55
N LEU A 28 2.84 2.03 4.67
CA LEU A 28 2.88 2.75 3.41
C LEU A 28 2.60 4.25 3.66
N ALA A 29 3.64 5.06 3.75
CA ALA A 29 3.52 6.50 4.03
C ALA A 29 3.70 7.40 2.80
N ASP A 30 4.51 6.96 1.82
CA ASP A 30 4.80 7.74 0.60
C ASP A 30 4.66 6.87 -0.66
N LEU A 31 3.64 7.16 -1.46
CA LEU A 31 3.40 6.46 -2.72
C LEU A 31 4.51 6.73 -3.75
N GLY A 32 5.10 7.93 -3.73
CA GLY A 32 6.15 8.30 -4.71
C GLY A 32 7.43 7.51 -4.47
N GLY A 33 7.92 7.50 -3.22
CA GLY A 33 9.06 6.70 -2.80
C GLY A 33 8.85 5.22 -3.03
N VAL A 34 7.68 4.70 -2.68
CA VAL A 34 7.38 3.26 -2.84
C VAL A 34 7.27 2.85 -4.30
N ALA A 35 6.66 3.67 -5.16
CA ALA A 35 6.62 3.39 -6.60
C ALA A 35 8.05 3.32 -7.18
N ARG A 36 8.94 4.24 -6.77
CA ARG A 36 10.35 4.20 -7.14
C ARG A 36 11.08 2.97 -6.60
N GLU A 37 10.86 2.59 -5.34
CA GLU A 37 11.43 1.37 -4.75
C GLU A 37 11.01 0.11 -5.53
N LEU A 38 9.77 0.08 -6.02
CA LEU A 38 9.19 -1.05 -6.77
C LEU A 38 9.44 -0.97 -8.29
N GLY A 39 10.07 0.10 -8.79
CA GLY A 39 10.36 0.29 -10.21
C GLY A 39 9.12 0.54 -11.08
N ILE A 40 8.02 1.02 -10.49
CA ILE A 40 6.76 1.31 -11.20
C ILE A 40 6.40 2.80 -11.10
N THR A 41 5.41 3.23 -11.87
CA THR A 41 4.88 4.60 -11.77
C THR A 41 3.97 4.75 -10.55
N GLN A 42 3.81 5.99 -10.06
CA GLN A 42 2.90 6.26 -8.96
C GLN A 42 1.43 5.99 -9.35
N GLU A 43 1.08 6.23 -10.61
CA GLU A 43 -0.25 5.93 -11.16
C GLU A 43 -0.50 4.42 -11.16
N GLU A 44 0.45 3.64 -11.66
CA GLU A 44 0.36 2.18 -11.63
C GLU A 44 0.24 1.67 -10.18
N LEU A 45 1.03 2.19 -9.24
CA LEU A 45 0.90 1.81 -7.84
C LEU A 45 -0.51 2.10 -7.29
N ARG A 46 -1.12 3.24 -7.66
CA ARG A 46 -2.50 3.57 -7.26
C ARG A 46 -3.51 2.60 -7.84
N GLU A 47 -3.38 2.23 -9.11
CA GLU A 47 -4.24 1.24 -9.75
C GLU A 47 -4.14 -0.12 -9.04
N ARG A 48 -2.91 -0.58 -8.76
CA ARG A 48 -2.67 -1.83 -8.05
C ARG A 48 -3.25 -1.82 -6.64
N LEU A 49 -3.12 -0.72 -5.91
CA LEU A 49 -3.76 -0.54 -4.59
C LEU A 49 -5.29 -0.61 -4.69
N ASN A 50 -5.88 0.01 -5.71
CA ASN A 50 -7.33 -0.08 -5.95
C ASN A 50 -7.76 -1.52 -6.24
N THR A 51 -7.01 -2.25 -7.09
CA THR A 51 -7.27 -3.68 -7.36
C THR A 51 -7.17 -4.52 -6.09
N LEU A 52 -6.14 -4.31 -5.25
CA LEU A 52 -5.99 -5.02 -3.97
C LEU A 52 -7.14 -4.74 -3.01
N SER A 53 -7.66 -3.51 -3.01
CA SER A 53 -8.83 -3.13 -2.21
C SER A 53 -10.09 -3.83 -2.71
N LEU A 54 -10.35 -3.81 -4.02
CA LEU A 54 -11.49 -4.49 -4.64
C LEU A 54 -11.47 -6.01 -4.40
N MET A 55 -10.27 -6.61 -4.37
CA MET A 55 -10.10 -8.03 -4.05
C MET A 55 -10.18 -8.35 -2.56
N GLY A 56 -10.33 -7.34 -1.69
CA GLY A 56 -10.45 -7.49 -0.25
C GLY A 56 -9.13 -7.86 0.47
N TYR A 57 -7.98 -7.56 -0.13
CA TYR A 57 -6.67 -7.75 0.53
C TYR A 57 -6.28 -6.54 1.39
N ILE A 58 -6.78 -5.35 1.05
CA ILE A 58 -6.52 -4.13 1.82
C ILE A 58 -7.82 -3.38 2.07
N GLU A 59 -7.86 -2.66 3.18
CA GLU A 59 -8.83 -1.63 3.47
C GLU A 59 -8.18 -0.27 3.22
N VAL A 60 -8.89 0.58 2.50
CA VAL A 60 -8.51 1.97 2.29
C VAL A 60 -9.41 2.82 3.16
N SER A 61 -8.82 3.59 4.06
CA SER A 61 -9.54 4.60 4.82
C SER A 61 -9.00 5.96 4.42
N ASP A 62 -9.88 6.81 3.90
CA ASP A 62 -9.56 8.22 3.76
C ASP A 62 -9.39 8.77 5.19
N GLY A 63 -8.14 9.03 5.55
CA GLY A 63 -7.81 9.66 6.82
C GLY A 63 -8.59 10.95 6.92
N HIS A 64 -9.11 11.22 8.12
CA HIS A 64 -9.80 12.47 8.40
C HIS A 64 -8.94 13.61 7.88
N ARG A 65 -9.47 14.38 6.91
CA ARG A 65 -8.95 15.72 6.66
C ARG A 65 -8.91 16.42 8.00
N TYR A 66 -7.85 17.16 8.26
CA TYR A 66 -7.79 18.04 9.42
C TYR A 66 -9.06 18.88 9.43
N ASP A 67 -9.99 18.54 10.32
CA ASP A 67 -11.19 19.31 10.55
C ASP A 67 -10.96 20.06 11.87
N PRO A 68 -10.65 21.38 11.81
CA PRO A 68 -10.40 22.16 13.02
C PRO A 68 -11.62 22.23 13.94
N SER A 69 -12.81 21.84 13.45
CA SER A 69 -14.07 21.80 14.19
C SER A 69 -14.29 20.48 14.94
N SER A 70 -13.51 19.43 14.63
CA SER A 70 -13.64 18.13 15.28
C SER A 70 -13.06 18.22 16.69
N ARG A 71 -13.90 17.95 17.70
CA ARG A 71 -13.52 17.94 19.12
C ARG A 71 -12.27 17.06 19.39
N ALA A 72 -12.09 15.99 18.62
CA ALA A 72 -10.93 15.10 18.71
C ALA A 72 -9.61 15.78 18.28
N CYS A 73 -9.65 16.62 17.24
CA CYS A 73 -8.49 17.39 16.78
C CYS A 73 -8.17 18.56 17.73
N VAL A 74 -9.20 19.22 18.28
CA VAL A 74 -9.03 20.35 19.23
C VAL A 74 -8.36 19.89 20.54
N ALA A 75 -8.66 18.67 21.01
CA ALA A 75 -8.04 18.10 22.21
C ALA A 75 -6.66 17.46 21.97
N CYS A 76 -6.22 17.32 20.72
CA CYS A 76 -4.95 16.70 20.39
C CYS A 76 -3.80 17.71 20.59
N SER A 77 -2.85 17.39 21.47
CA SER A 77 -1.64 18.19 21.73
C SER A 77 -0.70 18.31 20.52
N LEU A 78 -0.92 17.53 19.47
CA LEU A 78 -0.22 17.59 18.19
C LEU A 78 -0.98 18.35 17.10
N SER A 79 -2.16 18.92 17.40
CA SER A 79 -3.05 19.65 16.46
C SER A 79 -2.33 20.73 15.64
N ARG A 80 -1.42 21.47 16.26
CA ARG A 80 -0.61 22.51 15.59
C ARG A 80 0.31 21.96 14.49
N ARG A 81 0.74 20.69 14.56
CA ARG A 81 1.60 20.05 13.56
C ARG A 81 0.81 19.47 12.39
N CYS A 82 -0.47 19.12 12.59
CA CYS A 82 -1.36 18.65 11.54
C CYS A 82 -1.95 19.79 10.68
N ALA A 83 -1.92 21.04 11.19
CA ALA A 83 -2.42 22.23 10.50
C ALA A 83 -1.49 22.70 9.35
N THR A 84 -0.21 22.31 9.37
CA THR A 84 0.74 22.53 8.27
C THR A 84 0.55 21.45 7.20
N SER A 85 -0.57 21.59 6.48
CA SER A 85 -0.95 21.01 5.18
C SER A 85 -0.13 19.82 4.63
N PRO A 86 -0.74 18.64 4.51
CA PRO A 86 -0.71 17.97 3.21
C PRO A 86 -1.61 18.80 2.23
N PRO A 87 -1.27 18.90 0.94
CA PRO A 87 -2.03 19.67 -0.06
C PRO A 87 -3.55 19.38 -0.03
N PRO A 88 -4.42 20.29 -0.50
CA PRO A 88 -5.88 20.10 -0.52
C PRO A 88 -6.37 18.84 -1.28
N ASP A 89 -5.51 18.27 -2.14
CA ASP A 89 -5.72 16.99 -2.84
C ASP A 89 -5.06 15.76 -2.17
N SER A 90 -4.37 15.97 -1.06
CA SER A 90 -3.71 14.92 -0.28
C SER A 90 -4.67 14.37 0.76
N GLY A 91 -5.82 13.86 0.31
CA GLY A 91 -6.62 12.96 1.13
C GLY A 91 -5.68 11.90 1.68
N LEU A 92 -5.42 11.95 2.99
CA LEU A 92 -4.43 11.10 3.65
C LEU A 92 -4.98 9.68 3.64
N ARG A 93 -4.84 8.97 2.52
CA ARG A 93 -5.30 7.60 2.40
C ARG A 93 -4.38 6.74 3.24
N THR A 94 -4.98 6.15 4.26
CA THR A 94 -4.35 5.10 5.04
C THR A 94 -4.74 3.76 4.43
N TYR A 95 -3.75 2.89 4.32
CA TYR A 95 -3.91 1.54 3.77
C TYR A 95 -3.62 0.55 4.89
N ARG A 96 -4.51 -0.42 5.08
CA ARG A 96 -4.35 -1.47 6.08
C ARG A 96 -4.59 -2.84 5.45
N LEU A 97 -3.78 -3.84 5.81
CA LEU A 97 -4.02 -5.21 5.37
C LEU A 97 -5.25 -5.81 6.07
N THR A 98 -6.12 -6.46 5.30
CA THR A 98 -7.12 -7.39 5.83
C THR A 98 -6.43 -8.69 6.30
N GLU A 99 -7.19 -9.57 6.94
CA GLU A 99 -6.69 -10.92 7.26
C GLU A 99 -6.22 -11.66 5.99
N LYS A 100 -7.03 -11.59 4.93
CA LYS A 100 -6.70 -12.15 3.61
C LYS A 100 -5.40 -11.56 3.05
N GLY A 101 -5.21 -10.25 3.17
CA GLY A 101 -3.98 -9.54 2.77
C GLY A 101 -2.74 -10.02 3.52
N ARG A 102 -2.84 -10.15 4.84
CA ARG A 102 -1.74 -10.65 5.69
C ARG A 102 -1.34 -12.07 5.29
N HIS A 103 -2.29 -12.97 5.09
CA HIS A 103 -1.98 -14.34 4.65
C HIS A 103 -1.22 -14.39 3.32
N LEU A 104 -1.59 -13.53 2.36
CA LEU A 104 -0.90 -13.47 1.07
C LEU A 104 0.50 -12.85 1.20
N ALA A 105 0.66 -11.80 2.00
CA ALA A 105 1.95 -11.16 2.27
C ALA A 105 2.96 -12.12 2.94
N SER A 106 2.47 -13.01 3.81
CA SER A 106 3.28 -13.98 4.54
C SER A 106 3.60 -15.25 3.75
N ARG A 107 2.71 -15.73 2.87
CA ARG A 107 2.92 -16.98 2.09
C ARG A 107 4.12 -16.92 1.15
N SER A 108 4.33 -15.76 0.56
CA SER A 108 5.46 -15.45 -0.31
C SER A 108 6.74 -15.16 0.48
N ALA A 109 6.66 -15.03 1.82
CA ALA A 109 7.81 -15.03 2.71
C ALA A 109 8.05 -16.49 3.11
N SER A 110 8.25 -17.35 2.12
CA SER A 110 8.84 -18.65 2.42
C SER A 110 10.27 -18.38 2.88
N PRO A 111 10.66 -18.78 4.11
CA PRO A 111 12.06 -18.75 4.49
C PRO A 111 12.83 -19.66 3.54
N LEU A 112 13.67 -19.06 2.70
CA LEU A 112 14.78 -19.76 2.06
C LEU A 112 15.95 -19.67 3.04
N ASP A 113 15.89 -20.47 4.10
CA ASP A 113 16.97 -20.71 5.05
C ASP A 113 16.59 -22.00 5.76
N ASP A 114 17.40 -23.05 5.89
CA ASP A 114 18.59 -23.58 5.22
C ASP A 114 18.64 -25.04 5.72
N ARG A 115 19.33 -25.93 5.00
CA ARG A 115 19.39 -27.37 5.29
C ARG A 115 20.12 -27.73 6.58
#